data_AF-X1MN32-F1
#
_entry.id   AF-X1MN32-F1
#
_cell.length_a   1.000
_cell.length_b   1.000
_cell.length_c   1.000
_cell.angle_alpha   90.00
_cell.angle_beta   90.00
_cell.angle_gamma   90.00
#
_symmetry.space_group_name_H-M   'P 1'
#
loop_
_entity.id
_entity.type
_entity.pdbx_description
1 polymer ?
#
loop_
_entity_poly.entity_id
_entity_poly.type
_entity_poly.pdbx_seq_one_letter_code
_entity_poly.pdbx_strand_id
1 'polypeptide(L)'
;MLKWKRFTVTAVDGEEQIEDALAGMSGKNRVIKYLAEVNHFGDSRLRVYRDADQIVDLDCQLLTDEAPLLPMDLPLAEGQLCKIGVLNNIGITRTFYLAIGYEETG
;
A
#
# COMPACT_ATOMS: atom_id res chain seq x y z
N MET A 1 2.89 7.09 17.89
CA MET A 1 3.88 7.80 17.03
C MET A 1 3.73 7.26 15.63
N LEU A 2 3.73 8.14 14.61
CA LEU A 2 3.67 7.74 13.21
C LEU A 2 4.98 7.05 12.80
N LYS A 3 4.86 5.87 12.19
CA LYS A 3 5.95 5.04 11.68
C LYS A 3 5.75 4.81 10.19
N TRP A 4 6.84 4.61 9.46
CA TRP A 4 6.82 4.40 8.01
C TRP A 4 7.52 3.12 7.62
N LYS A 5 6.97 2.41 6.64
CA LYS A 5 7.62 1.26 6.00
C LYS A 5 7.53 1.44 4.48
N ARG A 6 8.65 1.24 3.79
CA ARG A 6 8.76 1.32 2.33
C ARG A 6 8.87 -0.07 1.73
N PHE A 7 8.34 -0.22 0.53
CA PHE A 7 8.35 -1.42 -0.28
C PHE A 7 8.83 -1.09 -1.69
N THR A 8 9.50 -2.06 -2.31
CA THR A 8 9.87 -1.99 -3.72
C THR A 8 9.20 -3.17 -4.40
N VAL A 9 8.31 -2.88 -5.34
CA VAL A 9 7.48 -3.87 -6.00
C VAL A 9 7.79 -3.83 -7.50
N THR A 10 8.20 -4.94 -8.08
CA THR A 10 8.38 -5.03 -9.54
C THR A 10 7.24 -5.86 -10.11
N ALA A 11 6.44 -5.26 -11.00
CA ALA A 11 5.30 -5.91 -11.62
C ALA A 11 5.48 -5.96 -13.15
N VAL A 12 5.17 -7.11 -13.75
CA VAL A 12 5.08 -7.26 -15.20
C VAL A 12 3.80 -6.58 -15.70
N ASP A 13 3.79 -6.16 -16.96
CA ASP A 13 2.57 -5.60 -17.56
C ASP A 13 1.44 -6.63 -17.57
N GLY A 14 0.23 -6.18 -17.24
CA GLY A 14 -0.97 -7.00 -17.07
C GLY A 14 -1.01 -7.80 -15.77
N GLU A 15 0.01 -7.73 -14.92
CA GLU A 15 0.11 -8.51 -13.69
C GLU A 15 -0.04 -7.65 -12.43
N GLU A 16 -0.63 -8.25 -11.42
CA GLU A 16 -0.66 -7.72 -10.06
C GLU A 16 0.49 -8.31 -9.25
N GLN A 17 1.24 -7.45 -8.57
CA GLN A 17 2.27 -7.85 -7.61
C GLN A 17 1.97 -7.23 -6.24
N ILE A 18 1.94 -8.07 -5.20
CA ILE A 18 1.57 -7.71 -3.83
C ILE A 18 2.66 -8.17 -2.85
N GLU A 19 2.91 -7.36 -1.84
CA GLU A 19 3.83 -7.63 -0.73
C GLU A 19 3.13 -7.53 0.64
N ASP A 20 3.64 -8.30 1.61
CA ASP A 20 3.15 -8.26 2.98
C ASP A 20 3.59 -6.96 3.68
N ALA A 21 2.61 -6.10 3.97
CA ALA A 21 2.86 -4.74 4.40
C ALA A 21 3.04 -4.66 5.92
N LEU A 22 2.00 -5.03 6.67
CA LEU A 22 1.94 -4.92 8.13
C LEU A 22 0.94 -5.93 8.69
N ALA A 23 1.37 -6.70 9.68
CA ALA A 23 0.49 -7.57 10.44
C ALA A 23 -0.04 -6.86 11.70
N GLY A 24 -1.27 -7.15 12.10
CA GLY A 24 -1.73 -6.86 13.46
C GLY A 24 -1.06 -7.81 14.46
N MET A 25 -0.72 -7.29 15.63
CA MET A 25 0.09 -7.99 16.63
C MET A 25 -0.53 -7.88 18.01
N SER A 26 -0.46 -8.96 18.79
CA SER A 26 -0.96 -8.97 20.17
C SER A 26 -0.34 -7.85 21.00
N GLY A 27 -1.17 -7.19 21.81
CA GLY A 27 -0.75 -6.06 22.65
C GLY A 27 -0.40 -4.78 21.89
N LYS A 28 -0.47 -4.75 20.55
CA LYS A 28 -0.25 -3.55 19.73
C LYS A 28 -1.53 -3.14 19.03
N ASN A 29 -1.88 -1.86 19.15
CA ASN A 29 -2.92 -1.26 18.32
C ASN A 29 -2.27 -0.56 17.14
N ARG A 30 -2.34 -1.18 15.95
CA ARG A 30 -1.80 -0.67 14.69
C ARG A 30 -2.92 -0.13 13.83
N VAL A 31 -2.77 1.11 13.37
CA VAL A 31 -3.70 1.74 12.44
C VAL A 31 -2.92 2.32 11.28
N ILE A 32 -3.17 1.86 10.06
CA ILE A 32 -2.61 2.46 8.86
C ILE A 32 -3.34 3.78 8.60
N LYS A 33 -2.55 4.85 8.52
CA LYS A 33 -3.02 6.24 8.36
C LYS A 33 -2.72 6.80 6.98
N TYR A 34 -1.73 6.26 6.28
CA TYR A 34 -1.36 6.72 4.95
C TYR A 34 -0.89 5.58 4.08
N LEU A 35 -1.19 5.66 2.79
CA LEU A 35 -0.54 4.92 1.72
C LEU A 35 0.18 5.91 0.81
N ALA A 36 1.27 5.47 0.20
CA ALA A 36 1.97 6.26 -0.80
C ALA A 36 2.47 5.37 -1.92
N GLU A 37 2.49 5.93 -3.11
CA GLU A 37 3.20 5.42 -4.29
C GLU A 37 3.98 6.63 -4.82
N VAL A 38 5.26 6.45 -5.15
CA VAL A 38 6.20 7.59 -5.32
C VAL A 38 6.48 7.90 -6.80
N ASN A 39 6.14 7.00 -7.73
CA ASN A 39 6.48 7.16 -9.15
C ASN A 39 5.32 7.64 -10.01
N HIS A 40 4.09 7.53 -9.53
CA HIS A 40 2.86 8.11 -10.09
C HIS A 40 2.57 7.64 -11.52
N PHE A 41 2.93 6.39 -11.83
CA PHE A 41 2.78 5.87 -13.18
C PHE A 41 1.29 5.76 -13.57
N GLY A 42 0.90 6.46 -14.64
CA GLY A 42 -0.42 6.33 -15.28
C GLY A 42 -0.71 4.88 -15.68
N ASP A 43 -1.99 4.52 -15.74
CA ASP A 43 -2.50 3.17 -16.06
C ASP A 43 -2.12 2.03 -15.09
N SER A 44 -1.35 2.33 -14.05
CA SER A 44 -1.14 1.42 -12.90
C SER A 44 -2.11 1.74 -11.77
N ARG A 45 -2.44 0.72 -10.98
CA ARG A 45 -3.34 0.85 -9.83
C ARG A 45 -2.69 0.40 -8.54
N LEU A 46 -2.77 1.22 -7.51
CA LEU A 46 -2.41 0.89 -6.14
C LEU A 46 -3.44 -0.10 -5.59
N ARG A 47 -2.94 -1.20 -5.02
CA ARG A 47 -3.74 -2.29 -4.48
C ARG A 47 -3.44 -2.48 -3.02
N VAL A 48 -4.46 -2.45 -2.17
CA VAL A 48 -4.33 -2.80 -0.74
C VAL A 48 -5.39 -3.79 -0.36
N TYR A 49 -4.93 -4.82 0.36
CA TYR A 49 -5.77 -5.87 0.90
C TYR A 49 -5.64 -5.92 2.41
N ARG A 50 -6.75 -6.19 3.09
CA ARG A 50 -6.74 -6.69 4.46
C ARG A 50 -7.25 -8.12 4.41
N ASP A 51 -6.36 -9.05 4.75
CA ASP A 51 -6.59 -10.48 4.58
C ASP A 51 -6.90 -10.81 3.11
N ALA A 52 -8.13 -11.26 2.80
CA ALA A 52 -8.57 -11.56 1.44
C ALA A 52 -9.40 -10.43 0.78
N ASP A 53 -9.72 -9.37 1.52
CA ASP A 53 -10.60 -8.29 1.05
C ASP A 53 -9.79 -7.14 0.44
N GLN A 54 -10.13 -6.75 -0.79
CA GLN A 54 -9.51 -5.61 -1.47
C GLN A 54 -10.19 -4.32 -1.04
N ILE A 55 -9.45 -3.49 -0.32
CA ILE A 55 -9.98 -2.25 0.26
C ILE A 55 -9.52 -1.00 -0.48
N VAL A 56 -8.47 -1.11 -1.31
CA VAL A 56 -8.02 -0.03 -2.21
C VAL A 56 -7.79 -0.59 -3.60
N ASP A 57 -8.43 0.07 -4.57
CA ASP A 57 -8.19 0.00 -6.00
C ASP A 57 -8.18 1.44 -6.52
N LEU A 58 -7.00 2.06 -6.56
CA LEU A 58 -6.84 3.48 -6.90
C LEU A 58 -5.82 3.65 -8.01
N ASP A 59 -6.11 4.45 -9.03
CA ASP A 59 -5.12 4.78 -10.05
C ASP A 59 -3.92 5.53 -9.44
N CYS A 60 -2.70 5.04 -9.65
CA CYS A 60 -1.49 5.59 -9.03
C CYS A 60 -1.22 7.05 -9.44
N GLN A 61 -1.66 7.46 -10.63
CA GLN A 61 -1.54 8.84 -11.12
C GLN A 61 -2.30 9.89 -10.27
N LEU A 62 -3.24 9.46 -9.40
CA LEU A 62 -3.94 10.36 -8.49
C LEU A 62 -3.11 10.74 -7.27
N LEU A 63 -2.07 9.96 -6.99
CA LEU A 63 -1.00 10.36 -6.07
C LEU A 63 -0.04 11.18 -6.91
N THR A 64 0.24 12.42 -6.53
CA THR A 64 1.18 13.30 -7.25
C THR A 64 2.27 13.78 -6.31
N ASP A 65 3.31 14.43 -6.83
CA ASP A 65 4.37 15.01 -6.00
C ASP A 65 3.82 16.03 -4.98
N GLU A 66 2.74 16.75 -5.33
CA GLU A 66 2.05 17.70 -4.44
C GLU A 66 1.10 17.03 -3.46
N ALA A 67 0.59 15.84 -3.79
CA ALA A 67 -0.34 15.06 -2.96
C ALA A 67 0.03 13.56 -2.97
N PRO A 68 1.19 13.17 -2.38
CA PRO A 68 1.73 11.82 -2.57
C PRO A 68 1.11 10.78 -1.61
N LEU A 69 0.23 11.23 -0.72
CA LEU A 69 -0.32 10.41 0.36
C LEU A 69 -1.83 10.24 0.19
N LEU A 70 -2.28 8.99 0.17
CA LEU A 70 -3.68 8.63 0.37
C LEU A 70 -3.96 8.48 1.87
N PRO A 71 -4.79 9.34 2.49
CA PRO A 71 -5.18 9.18 3.89
C PRO A 71 -6.02 7.92 4.11
N MET A 72 -5.80 7.24 5.22
CA MET A 72 -6.47 6.00 5.61
C MET A 72 -6.88 6.04 7.08
N ASP A 73 -7.81 5.16 7.44
CA ASP A 73 -8.09 4.80 8.84
C ASP A 73 -8.35 3.29 8.95
N LEU A 74 -7.29 2.50 8.73
CA LEU A 74 -7.40 1.05 8.69
C LEU A 74 -6.79 0.43 9.96
N PRO A 75 -7.61 0.04 10.96
CA PRO A 75 -7.13 -0.72 12.10
C PRO A 75 -6.81 -2.17 11.69
N LEU A 76 -5.77 -2.72 12.29
CA LEU A 76 -5.36 -4.12 12.15
C LEU A 76 -5.47 -4.85 13.49
N ALA A 77 -6.42 -5.78 13.57
CA ALA A 77 -6.56 -6.67 14.72
C ALA A 77 -5.48 -7.76 14.72
N GLU A 78 -5.24 -8.37 15.88
CA GLU A 78 -4.32 -9.50 16.00
C GLU A 78 -4.66 -10.61 14.99
N GLY A 79 -3.65 -11.09 14.27
CA GLY A 79 -3.80 -12.12 13.23
C GLY A 79 -4.18 -11.59 11.84
N GLN A 80 -4.58 -10.32 11.71
CA GLN A 80 -4.84 -9.73 10.40
C GLN A 80 -3.55 -9.33 9.69
N LEU A 81 -3.56 -9.42 8.36
CA LEU A 81 -2.44 -9.02 7.51
C LEU A 81 -2.89 -7.99 6.48
N CYS A 82 -2.27 -6.81 6.52
CA CYS A 82 -2.35 -5.86 5.43
C CYS A 82 -1.30 -6.20 4.38
N LYS A 83 -1.72 -6.25 3.12
CA LYS A 83 -0.83 -6.36 1.96
C LYS A 83 -0.96 -5.14 1.05
N ILE A 84 0.12 -4.75 0.40
CA ILE A 84 0.19 -3.60 -0.50
C ILE A 84 0.88 -3.99 -1.79
N GLY A 85 0.42 -3.48 -2.91
CA GLY A 85 0.94 -3.84 -4.21
C GLY A 85 0.46 -2.92 -5.31
N VAL A 86 0.69 -3.34 -6.54
CA VAL A 86 0.20 -2.65 -7.73
C VAL A 86 -0.32 -3.65 -8.75
N LEU A 87 -1.36 -3.26 -9.48
CA LEU A 87 -1.67 -3.83 -10.79
C LEU A 87 -0.99 -2.94 -11.84
N ASN A 88 -0.09 -3.50 -12.63
CA ASN A 88 0.64 -2.75 -13.65
C ASN A 88 -0.01 -2.95 -15.02
N ASN A 89 -0.47 -1.87 -15.66
CA ASN A 89 -0.93 -1.90 -17.06
C ASN A 89 -0.25 -0.82 -17.92
N ILE A 90 1.01 -0.47 -17.60
CA ILE A 90 1.69 0.64 -18.27
C ILE A 90 2.39 0.21 -19.58
N GLY A 91 2.20 -1.03 -20.03
CA GLY A 91 2.75 -1.59 -21.25
C GLY A 91 4.17 -2.15 -21.13
N ILE A 92 4.78 -2.11 -19.94
CA ILE A 92 6.13 -2.62 -19.66
C ILE A 92 6.27 -3.08 -18.22
N THR A 93 7.20 -4.01 -17.96
CA THR A 93 7.64 -4.33 -16.60
C THR A 93 8.23 -3.09 -15.92
N ARG A 94 7.79 -2.83 -14.70
CA ARG A 94 8.20 -1.63 -13.95
C ARG A 94 8.36 -1.90 -12.46
N THR A 95 9.28 -1.16 -11.86
CA THR A 95 9.47 -1.11 -10.41
C THR A 95 8.74 0.10 -9.84
N PHE A 96 7.95 -0.13 -8.80
CA PHE A 96 7.13 0.82 -8.07
C PHE A 96 7.67 0.95 -6.64
N TYR A 97 7.67 2.17 -6.12
CA TYR A 97 8.05 2.44 -4.74
C TYR A 97 6.82 2.79 -3.93
N LEU A 98 6.45 1.91 -2.99
CA LEU A 98 5.26 2.05 -2.16
C LEU A 98 5.66 2.34 -0.72
N ALA A 99 4.78 2.97 0.05
CA ALA A 99 4.95 3.09 1.48
C ALA A 99 3.62 3.03 2.22
N ILE A 100 3.70 2.60 3.48
CA ILE A 100 2.62 2.76 4.46
C ILE A 100 3.09 3.63 5.61
N GLY A 101 2.25 4.57 6.02
CA GLY A 101 2.36 5.30 7.27
C GLY A 101 1.36 4.72 8.27
N TYR A 102 1.80 4.31 9.45
CA TYR A 102 0.95 3.71 10.47
C TYR A 102 1.27 4.22 11.87
N GLU A 103 0.26 4.30 12.71
CA GLU A 103 0.42 4.55 14.13
C GLU A 103 0.44 3.21 14.88
N GLU A 104 1.26 3.17 15.93
CA GLU A 104 1.30 2.04 16.85
C GLU A 104 1.28 2.55 18.29
N THR A 105 0.44 1.93 19.11
CA THR A 105 0.34 2.13 20.56
C THR A 105 0.22 0.79 21.29
N GLY A 106 0.47 0.79 22.61
CA GLY A 106 0.68 -0.43 23.41
C GLY A 106 2.09 -0.98 23.30
#